data_AF-A0A934H004-F1
#
_entry.id   AF-A0A934H004-F1
#
_cell.length_a   1.000
_cell.length_b   1.000
_cell.length_c   1.000
_cell.angle_alpha   90.00
_cell.angle_beta   90.00
_cell.angle_gamma   90.00
#
_symmetry.space_group_name_H-M   'P 1'
#
loop_
_entity.id
_entity.type
_entity.pdbx_description
1 polymer ?
#
loop_
_entity_poly.entity_id
_entity_poly.type
_entity_poly.pdbx_seq_one_letter_code
_entity_poly.pdbx_strand_id
1 'polypeptide(L)'
;MNRELVFTMFQVDDAGIIRSPGPFEGQNLYIPYFWYLHISGYRENVQEGIVIFRVRMEDRAQFPELSDREIVQLTQQENGTIVQLFEHRNVD
;
A
#
# COMPACT_ATOMS: atom_id res chain seq x y z
N MET A 1 2.03 -10.72 6.63
CA MET A 1 2.31 -10.69 5.18
C MET A 1 3.73 -10.18 4.97
N ASN A 2 4.44 -10.64 3.93
CA ASN A 2 5.74 -10.09 3.49
C ASN A 2 5.75 -9.96 1.95
N ARG A 3 6.76 -9.32 1.35
CA ARG A 3 6.84 -9.11 -0.11
C ARG A 3 6.70 -10.40 -0.93
N GLU A 4 7.38 -11.48 -0.54
CA GLU A 4 7.34 -12.77 -1.25
C GLU A 4 5.93 -13.36 -1.30
N LEU A 5 5.19 -13.28 -0.19
CA LEU A 5 3.80 -13.72 -0.14
C LEU A 5 2.91 -12.87 -1.05
N VAL A 6 3.12 -11.54 -1.10
CA VAL A 6 2.37 -10.68 -2.04
C VAL A 6 2.66 -11.08 -3.49
N PHE A 7 3.92 -11.31 -3.85
CA PHE A 7 4.29 -11.81 -5.19
C PHE A 7 3.66 -13.15 -5.55
N THR A 8 3.43 -14.02 -4.55
CA THR A 8 2.81 -15.34 -4.77
C THR A 8 1.30 -15.23 -4.94
N MET A 9 0.67 -14.24 -4.30
CA MET A 9 -0.79 -14.04 -4.30
C MET A 9 -1.30 -13.26 -5.52
N PHE A 10 -0.45 -12.48 -6.17
CA PHE A 10 -0.83 -11.58 -7.27
C PHE A 10 0.04 -11.81 -8.52
N GLN A 11 -0.57 -11.64 -9.69
CA GLN A 11 0.16 -11.40 -10.93
C GLN A 11 0.70 -9.98 -10.87
N VAL A 12 2.00 -9.83 -11.05
CA VAL A 12 2.72 -8.56 -10.97
C VAL A 12 3.58 -8.43 -12.21
N ASP A 13 3.59 -7.25 -12.82
CA ASP A 13 4.50 -6.95 -13.92
C ASP A 13 5.92 -6.57 -13.44
N ASP A 14 6.82 -6.37 -14.39
CA ASP A 14 8.22 -6.02 -14.13
C ASP A 14 8.40 -4.67 -13.42
N ALA A 15 7.36 -3.81 -13.43
CA ALA A 15 7.36 -2.53 -12.73
C ALA A 15 6.85 -2.65 -11.28
N GLY A 16 6.49 -3.85 -10.81
CA GLY A 16 5.95 -4.06 -9.48
C GLY A 16 4.47 -3.69 -9.34
N ILE A 17 3.75 -3.61 -10.46
CA ILE A 17 2.33 -3.27 -10.51
C ILE A 17 1.48 -4.53 -10.60
N ILE A 18 0.45 -4.61 -9.76
CA ILE A 18 -0.47 -5.74 -9.71
C ILE A 18 -1.40 -5.72 -10.94
N ARG A 19 -1.48 -6.86 -11.63
CA ARG A 19 -2.33 -7.10 -12.82
C ARG A 19 -3.43 -8.13 -12.56
N SER A 20 -3.40 -8.82 -11.43
CA SER A 20 -4.51 -9.67 -11.01
C SER A 20 -5.78 -8.83 -10.82
N PRO A 21 -6.93 -9.26 -11.39
CA PRO A 21 -8.20 -8.60 -11.14
C PRO A 21 -8.54 -8.57 -9.65
N GLY A 22 -9.04 -7.44 -9.17
CA GLY A 22 -9.51 -7.30 -7.79
C GLY A 22 -9.18 -5.94 -7.16
N PRO A 23 -9.30 -5.83 -5.82
CA PRO A 23 -9.18 -4.55 -5.10
C PRO A 23 -7.85 -3.83 -5.26
N PHE A 24 -6.79 -4.53 -5.68
CA PHE A 24 -5.44 -4.00 -5.81
C PHE A 24 -4.95 -3.90 -7.26
N GLU A 25 -5.84 -4.13 -8.23
CA GLU A 25 -5.47 -4.05 -9.65
C GLU A 25 -4.93 -2.64 -10.00
N GLY A 26 -3.79 -2.60 -10.67
CA GLY A 26 -3.10 -1.37 -11.04
C GLY A 26 -2.30 -0.71 -9.90
N GLN A 27 -2.26 -1.32 -8.71
CA GLN A 27 -1.55 -0.76 -7.56
C GLN A 27 -0.13 -1.33 -7.41
N ASN A 28 0.72 -0.60 -6.68
CA ASN A 28 2.03 -1.10 -6.27
C ASN A 28 1.91 -2.27 -5.28
N LEU A 29 2.88 -3.18 -5.33
CA LEU A 29 3.01 -4.35 -4.46
C LEU A 29 2.94 -4.08 -2.94
N TYR A 30 3.41 -2.93 -2.47
CA TYR A 30 3.34 -2.61 -1.05
C TYR A 30 1.90 -2.30 -0.57
N ILE A 31 0.96 -2.00 -1.48
CA ILE A 31 -0.42 -1.64 -1.13
C ILE A 31 -1.16 -2.80 -0.44
N PRO A 32 -1.20 -4.03 -1.01
CA PRO A 32 -1.76 -5.18 -0.29
C PRO A 32 -1.08 -5.47 1.04
N TYR A 33 0.23 -5.24 1.15
CA TYR A 33 0.96 -5.44 2.40
C TYR A 33 0.42 -4.55 3.52
N PHE A 34 0.34 -3.23 3.29
CA PHE A 34 -0.19 -2.30 4.29
C PHE A 34 -1.68 -2.52 4.54
N TRP A 35 -2.48 -2.78 3.51
CA TRP A 35 -3.90 -3.07 3.69
C TRP A 35 -4.12 -4.32 4.57
N TYR A 36 -3.30 -5.36 4.37
CA TYR A 36 -3.37 -6.55 5.19
C TYR A 36 -2.99 -6.31 6.66
N LEU A 37 -2.01 -5.44 6.92
CA LEU A 37 -1.70 -5.02 8.29
C LEU A 37 -2.94 -4.41 8.95
N HIS A 38 -3.64 -3.50 8.27
CA HIS A 38 -4.87 -2.88 8.80
C HIS A 38 -5.93 -3.91 9.17
N ILE A 39 -6.30 -4.80 8.25
CA ILE A 39 -7.36 -5.80 8.52
C ILE A 39 -6.93 -6.86 9.54
N SER A 40 -5.63 -7.08 9.73
CA SER A 40 -5.09 -7.97 10.76
C SER A 40 -5.11 -7.36 12.16
N GLY A 41 -5.61 -6.12 12.31
CA GLY A 41 -5.72 -5.43 13.58
C GLY A 41 -4.47 -4.63 13.96
N TYR A 42 -3.51 -4.46 13.05
CA TYR A 42 -2.42 -3.50 13.25
C TYR A 42 -3.02 -2.09 13.24
N ARG A 43 -2.94 -1.39 14.38
CA ARG A 43 -3.54 -0.08 14.57
C ARG A 43 -2.50 1.01 14.36
N GLU A 44 -2.59 1.68 13.22
CA GLU A 44 -2.06 3.02 13.02
C GLU A 44 -3.23 4.03 12.96
N ASN A 45 -2.93 5.29 12.66
CA ASN A 45 -3.93 6.35 12.66
C ASN A 45 -4.98 6.12 11.56
N VAL A 46 -6.26 6.12 11.94
CA VAL A 46 -7.39 6.00 11.02
C VAL A 46 -8.24 7.26 11.16
N GLN A 47 -8.39 8.00 10.06
CA GLN A 47 -9.17 9.23 10.02
C GLN A 47 -10.09 9.17 8.80
N GLU A 48 -11.41 9.26 9.02
CA GLU A 48 -12.39 9.39 7.93
C GLU A 48 -12.30 8.30 6.83
N GLY A 49 -11.98 7.05 7.20
CA GLY A 49 -11.82 5.96 6.23
C GLY A 49 -10.48 5.95 5.49
N ILE A 50 -9.55 6.81 5.90
CA ILE A 50 -8.15 6.82 5.47
C ILE A 50 -7.31 6.13 6.55
N VAL A 51 -6.52 5.14 6.14
CA VAL A 51 -5.56 4.46 7.01
C VAL A 51 -4.17 4.98 6.70
N ILE A 52 -3.46 5.48 7.72
CA ILE A 52 -2.16 6.12 7.57
C ILE A 52 -1.10 5.23 8.21
N PHE A 53 -0.09 4.81 7.45
CA PHE A 53 1.04 4.02 7.93
C PHE A 53 2.31 4.84 7.90
N ARG A 54 3.08 4.81 8.99
CA ARG A 54 4.46 5.31 8.97
C ARG A 54 5.37 4.26 8.34
N VAL A 55 6.13 4.65 7.32
CA VAL A 55 7.09 3.78 6.64
C VAL A 55 8.34 3.60 7.50
N ARG A 56 8.61 2.36 7.92
CA ARG A 56 9.74 1.97 8.77
C ARG A 56 10.92 1.43 7.94
N MET A 57 12.04 1.18 8.60
CA MET A 57 13.23 0.68 7.92
C MET A 57 12.99 -0.74 7.37
N GLU A 58 12.23 -1.55 8.09
CA GLU A 58 11.83 -2.90 7.71
C GLU A 58 10.89 -2.92 6.50
N ASP A 59 10.04 -1.89 6.38
CA ASP A 59 9.17 -1.73 5.20
C ASP A 59 10.01 -1.41 3.97
N ARG A 60 11.01 -0.52 4.10
CA ARG A 60 11.94 -0.17 3.00
C ARG A 60 12.83 -1.33 2.58
N ALA A 61 13.22 -2.18 3.55
CA ALA A 61 13.98 -3.38 3.26
C ALA A 61 13.16 -4.38 2.41
N GLN A 62 11.85 -4.44 2.62
CA GLN A 62 10.95 -5.26 1.81
C GLN A 62 10.54 -4.55 0.51
N PHE A 63 10.31 -3.25 0.53
CA PHE A 63 9.79 -2.46 -0.59
C PHE A 63 10.73 -1.26 -0.84
N PRO A 64 11.83 -1.45 -1.61
CA PRO A 64 12.81 -0.41 -1.89
C PRO A 64 12.22 0.84 -2.56
N GLU A 65 11.09 0.69 -3.26
CA GLU A 65 10.30 1.78 -3.85
C GLU A 65 9.71 2.77 -2.82
N LEU A 66 9.77 2.44 -1.52
CA LEU A 66 9.38 3.32 -0.41
C LEU A 66 10.54 4.13 0.16
N SER A 67 11.75 4.05 -0.41
CA SER A 67 12.98 4.69 0.12
C SER A 67 12.78 6.14 0.57
N ASP A 68 12.14 6.96 -0.26
CA ASP A 68 11.91 8.39 -0.01
C ASP A 68 10.56 8.70 0.64
N ARG A 69 9.82 7.68 1.08
CA ARG A 69 8.47 7.85 1.65
C ARG A 69 8.50 7.78 3.17
N GLU A 70 7.81 8.71 3.80
CA GLU A 70 7.62 8.73 5.25
C GLU A 70 6.30 8.10 5.66
N ILE A 71 5.26 8.28 4.83
CA ILE A 71 3.91 7.80 5.08
C ILE A 71 3.32 7.11 3.85
N VAL A 72 2.42 6.16 4.10
CA VAL A 72 1.51 5.58 3.10
C VAL A 72 0.10 5.78 3.61
N GLN A 73 -0.71 6.50 2.85
CA GLN A 73 -2.13 6.74 3.15
C GLN A 73 -2.97 5.92 2.18
N LEU A 74 -3.84 5.05 2.71
CA LEU A 74 -4.70 4.18 1.92
C LEU A 74 -6.16 4.51 2.17
N THR A 75 -6.98 4.40 1.14
CA THR A 75 -8.44 4.44 1.27
C THR A 75 -9.09 3.42 0.36
N GLN A 76 -10.26 2.93 0.76
CA GLN A 76 -11.11 2.09 -0.06
C GLN A 76 -12.15 2.95 -0.77
N GLN A 77 -12.16 2.88 -2.09
CA GLN A 77 -13.17 3.53 -2.92
C GLN A 77 -14.50 2.78 -2.85
N GLU A 78 -15.59 3.43 -3.26
CA GLU A 78 -16.94 2.85 -3.27
C GLU A 78 -17.05 1.54 -4.08
N ASN A 79 -16.25 1.40 -5.13
CA ASN A 79 -16.19 0.19 -5.96
C ASN A 79 -15.35 -0.94 -5.33
N GLY A 80 -14.84 -0.75 -4.11
CA GLY A 80 -14.01 -1.71 -3.38
C GLY A 80 -12.51 -1.63 -3.67
N THR A 81 -12.07 -0.79 -4.62
CA THR A 81 -10.65 -0.61 -4.97
C THR A 81 -9.90 0.07 -3.82
N ILE A 82 -8.73 -0.46 -3.49
CA ILE A 82 -7.82 0.14 -2.52
C ILE A 82 -6.81 0.99 -3.27
N VAL A 83 -6.78 2.28 -2.97
CA VAL A 83 -5.84 3.22 -3.60
C VAL A 83 -4.98 3.89 -2.56
N GLN A 84 -3.78 4.26 -2.99
CA GLN A 84 -2.97 5.21 -2.23
C GLN A 84 -3.41 6.64 -2.51
N LEU A 85 -3.51 7.44 -1.45
CA LEU A 85 -3.58 8.89 -1.54
C LEU A 85 -2.15 9.46 -1.67
N PHE A 86 -1.97 10.35 -2.62
CA PHE A 86 -0.76 11.15 -2.76
C PHE A 86 -1.09 12.54 -2.24
N GLU A 87 -0.48 12.96 -1.13
CA GLU A 87 -0.53 14.37 -0.77
C GLU A 87 0.11 15.17 -1.90
N HIS A 88 -0.65 16.08 -2.50
CA HIS A 88 -0.06 17.18 -3.24
C HIS A 88 0.89 17.89 -2.26
N ARG A 89 2.20 17.75 -2.45
CA ARG A 89 3.14 18.74 -1.93
C ARG A 89 2.70 20.07 -2.56
N ASN A 90 1.97 20.88 -1.81
CA ASN A 90 1.90 22.30 -2.10
C ASN A 90 3.34 22.78 -2.10
N VAL A 91 3.84 23.05 -3.29
CA VAL A 91 5.08 23.78 -3.47
C VAL A 91 4.69 25.22 -3.19
N ASP A 92 4.87 25.66 -1.95
CA ASP A 92 4.93 27.08 -1.62
C ASP A 92 6.18 27.71 -2.24
#